data_AF-A0A7S1XTU6-F1
#
_entry.id   AF-A0A7S1XTU6-F1
#
_cell.length_a   1.000
_cell.length_b   1.000
_cell.length_c   1.000
_cell.angle_alpha   90.00
_cell.angle_beta   90.00
_cell.angle_gamma   90.00
#
_symmetry.space_group_name_H-M   'P 1'
#
loop_
_entity.id
_entity.type
_entity.pdbx_description
1 polymer ?
#
loop_
_entity_poly.entity_id
_entity_poly.type
_entity_poly.pdbx_seq_one_letter_code
_entity_poly.pdbx_strand_id
1 'polypeptide(L)'
;MASELEVELAGDAVLLCVLQYLEGIGLYGAAHRLEEDSGASLWHDASRETRFLRDLLLRGQFFEALDFLAPLRDTIEGYDALVFHVKRQEFLELLAKRPAADAGGLLVQKLNALEPLCSKEDFNLLCYLLTLPRLQQHKDLHDWTPARGRHDTFLRIWPLVRGVLEPGAALGVGTELALGLGAGFADLGRLCRGAVRQQYLSDHFPELLRRVPARLLRSGLLGDEFGGG
;
A
#
# COMPACT_ATOMS: atom_id res chain seq x y z
N MET A 1 -39.51 -9.80 19.21
CA MET A 1 -38.10 -10.11 19.54
C MET A 1 -37.30 -9.91 18.27
N ALA A 2 -36.53 -8.82 18.22
CA ALA A 2 -35.67 -8.55 17.08
C ALA A 2 -34.53 -9.59 17.11
N SER A 3 -34.41 -10.39 16.06
CA SER A 3 -33.20 -11.18 15.87
C SER A 3 -32.08 -10.18 15.62
N GLU A 4 -31.19 -10.01 16.61
CA GLU A 4 -29.86 -9.44 16.36
C GLU A 4 -29.24 -10.26 15.24
N LEU A 5 -29.16 -9.67 14.06
CA LEU A 5 -28.35 -10.20 12.98
C LEU A 5 -26.90 -10.01 13.43
N GLU A 6 -26.36 -11.02 14.10
CA GLU A 6 -24.92 -11.17 14.26
C GLU A 6 -24.31 -11.16 12.87
N VAL A 7 -23.68 -10.04 12.52
CA VAL A 7 -22.74 -10.05 11.41
C VAL A 7 -21.54 -10.83 11.94
N GLU A 8 -21.50 -12.13 11.65
CA GLU A 8 -20.28 -12.93 11.80
C GLU A 8 -19.23 -12.37 10.84
N LEU A 9 -18.56 -11.31 11.28
CA LEU A 9 -17.32 -10.88 10.67
C LEU A 9 -16.30 -11.94 11.10
N ALA A 10 -15.90 -12.81 10.17
CA ALA A 10 -14.69 -13.59 10.35
C ALA A 10 -13.59 -12.63 10.82
N GLY A 11 -12.89 -12.94 11.92
CA GLY A 11 -12.04 -11.97 12.62
C GLY A 11 -11.05 -11.24 11.70
N ASP A 12 -10.52 -11.96 10.72
CA ASP A 12 -9.57 -11.42 9.74
C ASP A 12 -10.20 -10.44 8.75
N ALA A 13 -11.50 -10.54 8.45
CA ALA A 13 -12.18 -9.67 7.50
C ALA A 13 -12.19 -8.20 7.97
N VAL A 14 -12.30 -7.96 9.27
CA VAL A 14 -12.20 -6.61 9.85
C VAL A 14 -10.79 -6.05 9.67
N LEU A 15 -9.77 -6.87 9.94
CA LEU A 15 -8.38 -6.48 9.78
C LEU A 15 -8.06 -6.14 8.32
N LEU A 16 -8.54 -6.95 7.37
CA LEU A 16 -8.36 -6.67 5.94
C LEU A 16 -9.05 -5.36 5.51
N CYS A 17 -10.24 -5.05 6.04
CA CYS A 17 -10.91 -3.77 5.79
C CYS A 17 -10.12 -2.57 6.35
N VAL A 18 -9.55 -2.72 7.55
CA VAL A 18 -8.72 -1.67 8.17
C VAL A 18 -7.42 -1.49 7.39
N LEU A 19 -6.74 -2.57 7.03
CA LEU A 19 -5.52 -2.54 6.22
C LEU A 19 -5.77 -1.82 4.89
N GLN A 20 -6.83 -2.19 4.19
CA GLN A 20 -7.20 -1.54 2.94
C GLN A 20 -7.44 -0.05 3.16
N TYR A 21 -8.24 0.32 4.15
CA TYR A 21 -8.48 1.74 4.46
C TYR A 21 -7.17 2.49 4.71
N LEU A 22 -6.29 1.97 5.56
CA LEU A 22 -5.00 2.58 5.89
C LEU A 22 -4.13 2.78 4.64
N GLU A 23 -4.03 1.78 3.76
CA GLU A 23 -3.23 1.88 2.54
C GLU A 23 -3.75 2.98 1.58
N GLY A 24 -5.07 3.16 1.41
CA GLY A 24 -5.56 4.17 0.46
C GLY A 24 -5.65 5.58 0.98
N ILE A 25 -5.65 5.78 2.30
CA ILE A 25 -5.34 7.11 2.84
C ILE A 25 -3.83 7.36 2.94
N GLY A 26 -3.00 6.39 2.55
CA GLY A 26 -1.54 6.53 2.49
C GLY A 26 -0.80 6.30 3.82
N LEU A 27 -1.45 5.69 4.81
CA LEU A 27 -0.86 5.36 6.11
C LEU A 27 -0.16 3.99 6.10
N TYR A 28 0.76 3.80 5.15
CA TYR A 28 1.44 2.50 4.94
C TYR A 28 2.25 2.02 6.15
N GLY A 29 2.80 2.92 6.96
CA GLY A 29 3.53 2.53 8.18
C GLY A 29 2.61 1.91 9.23
N ALA A 30 1.40 2.46 9.39
CA ALA A 30 0.39 1.90 10.28
C ALA A 30 -0.17 0.59 9.71
N ALA A 31 -0.41 0.52 8.40
CA ALA A 31 -0.84 -0.70 7.73
C ALA A 31 0.17 -1.83 7.94
N HIS A 32 1.45 -1.59 7.62
CA HIS A 32 2.50 -2.60 7.79
C HIS A 32 2.64 -3.06 9.24
N ARG A 33 2.56 -2.14 10.21
CA ARG A 33 2.62 -2.51 11.63
C ARG A 33 1.46 -3.38 12.06
N LEU A 34 0.25 -3.08 11.56
CA LEU A 34 -0.93 -3.90 11.80
C LEU A 34 -0.76 -5.30 11.18
N GLU A 35 -0.16 -5.41 9.99
CA GLU A 35 0.14 -6.72 9.39
C GLU A 35 1.12 -7.53 10.25
N GLU A 36 2.19 -6.90 10.75
CA GLU A 36 3.17 -7.58 11.62
C GLU A 36 2.55 -8.09 12.92
N ASP A 37 1.73 -7.26 13.57
CA ASP A 37 1.18 -7.57 14.88
C ASP A 37 -0.01 -8.55 14.80
N SER A 38 -0.78 -8.53 13.70
CA SER A 38 -1.98 -9.36 13.53
C SER A 38 -1.76 -10.62 12.68
N GLY A 39 -0.73 -10.63 11.82
CA GLY A 39 -0.53 -11.67 10.81
C GLY A 39 -1.48 -11.60 9.61
N ALA A 40 -2.47 -10.71 9.61
CA ALA A 40 -3.34 -10.47 8.47
C ALA A 40 -2.61 -9.61 7.42
N SER A 41 -2.77 -9.92 6.14
CA SER A 41 -2.18 -9.12 5.05
C SER A 41 -3.09 -9.10 3.83
N LEU A 42 -3.13 -7.97 3.13
CA LEU A 42 -3.78 -7.90 1.82
C LEU A 42 -3.05 -8.78 0.80
N TRP A 43 -1.75 -9.01 0.97
CA TRP A 43 -0.93 -9.83 0.06
C TRP A 43 -0.94 -11.32 0.41
N HIS A 44 -1.90 -11.81 1.21
CA HIS A 44 -1.97 -13.21 1.66
C HIS A 44 -2.01 -14.24 0.53
N ASP A 45 -2.61 -13.88 -0.61
CA ASP A 45 -2.69 -14.72 -1.80
C ASP A 45 -1.40 -14.75 -2.64
N ALA A 46 -0.48 -13.80 -2.40
CA ALA A 46 0.80 -13.75 -3.11
C ALA A 46 1.73 -14.88 -2.66
N SER A 47 2.67 -15.26 -3.53
CA SER A 47 3.66 -16.29 -3.22
C SER A 47 4.48 -15.92 -2.00
N ARG A 48 5.07 -16.93 -1.38
CA ARG A 48 5.94 -16.74 -0.22
C ARG A 48 7.11 -15.83 -0.57
N GLU A 49 7.65 -15.98 -1.77
CA GLU A 49 8.78 -15.24 -2.31
C GLU A 49 8.41 -13.76 -2.52
N THR A 50 7.22 -13.48 -3.07
CA THR A 50 6.70 -12.11 -3.21
C THR A 50 6.51 -11.44 -1.85
N ARG A 51 5.89 -12.13 -0.89
CA ARG A 51 5.69 -11.60 0.47
C ARG A 51 7.02 -11.37 1.18
N PHE A 52 7.96 -12.30 1.04
CA PHE A 52 9.30 -12.15 1.60
C PHE A 52 10.02 -10.91 1.05
N LEU A 53 10.01 -10.71 -0.27
CA LEU A 53 10.57 -9.51 -0.90
C LEU A 53 9.88 -8.23 -0.40
N ARG A 54 8.54 -8.24 -0.32
CA ARG A 54 7.76 -7.11 0.21
C ARG A 54 8.19 -6.76 1.63
N ASP A 55 8.33 -7.75 2.50
CA ASP A 55 8.71 -7.55 3.91
C ASP A 55 10.12 -6.97 4.03
N LEU A 56 11.08 -7.46 3.24
CA LEU A 56 12.43 -6.87 3.20
C LEU A 56 12.39 -5.38 2.85
N LEU A 57 11.62 -5.02 1.82
CA LEU A 57 11.50 -3.62 1.38
C LEU A 57 10.76 -2.74 2.39
N LEU A 58 9.64 -3.21 2.94
CA LEU A 58 8.88 -2.45 3.94
C LEU A 58 9.67 -2.23 5.24
N ARG A 59 10.57 -3.16 5.59
CA ARG A 59 11.53 -3.01 6.69
C ARG A 59 12.73 -2.12 6.36
N GLY A 60 12.94 -1.81 5.08
CA GLY A 60 14.09 -1.02 4.61
C GLY A 60 15.39 -1.82 4.53
N GLN A 61 15.29 -3.15 4.44
CA GLN A 61 16.39 -4.09 4.25
C GLN A 61 16.73 -4.18 2.75
N PHE A 62 17.20 -3.05 2.20
CA PHE A 62 17.40 -2.90 0.76
C PHE A 62 18.51 -3.79 0.21
N PHE A 63 19.57 -4.02 0.99
CA PHE A 63 20.67 -4.87 0.58
C PHE A 63 20.21 -6.32 0.47
N GLU A 64 19.51 -6.81 1.48
CA GLU A 64 18.94 -8.15 1.55
C GLU A 64 17.90 -8.37 0.45
N ALA A 65 17.09 -7.36 0.12
CA ALA A 65 16.15 -7.43 -1.00
C ALA A 65 16.87 -7.60 -2.35
N LEU A 66 17.98 -6.87 -2.57
CA LEU A 66 18.78 -7.00 -3.79
C LEU A 66 19.56 -8.32 -3.82
N ASP A 67 20.09 -8.77 -2.69
CA ASP A 67 20.80 -10.04 -2.58
C ASP A 67 19.86 -11.23 -2.85
N PHE A 68 18.63 -11.17 -2.34
CA PHE A 68 17.58 -12.14 -2.64
C PHE A 68 17.27 -12.23 -4.14
N LEU A 69 17.27 -11.10 -4.85
CA LEU A 69 16.96 -11.04 -6.29
C LEU A 69 18.18 -11.26 -7.20
N ALA A 70 19.40 -11.12 -6.68
CA ALA A 70 20.63 -11.23 -7.46
C ALA A 70 20.77 -12.57 -8.21
N PRO A 71 20.38 -13.74 -7.64
CA PRO A 71 20.38 -15.01 -8.38
C PRO A 71 19.45 -15.03 -9.60
N LEU A 72 18.44 -14.15 -9.65
CA LEU A 72 17.42 -14.10 -10.70
C LEU A 72 17.68 -13.03 -11.77
N ARG A 73 18.83 -12.34 -11.69
CA ARG A 73 19.14 -11.16 -12.52
C ARG A 73 18.99 -11.38 -14.02
N ASP A 74 19.34 -12.56 -14.52
CA ASP A 74 19.34 -12.88 -15.96
C ASP A 74 17.95 -13.31 -16.45
N THR A 75 17.01 -13.57 -15.52
CA THR A 75 15.62 -13.97 -15.82
C THR A 75 14.64 -12.81 -15.71
N ILE A 76 14.97 -11.79 -14.90
CA ILE A 76 14.13 -10.60 -14.69
C ILE A 76 14.38 -9.60 -15.82
N GLU A 77 13.39 -9.39 -16.68
CA GLU A 77 13.42 -8.30 -17.64
C GLU A 77 13.38 -6.95 -16.91
N GLY A 78 14.28 -6.04 -17.24
CA GLY A 78 14.38 -4.74 -16.57
C GLY A 78 15.01 -4.79 -15.17
N TYR A 79 15.88 -5.77 -14.89
CA TYR A 79 16.60 -5.88 -13.62
C TYR A 79 17.30 -4.57 -13.20
N ASP A 80 17.93 -3.85 -14.14
CA ASP A 80 18.59 -2.58 -13.81
C ASP A 80 17.61 -1.50 -13.33
N ALA A 81 16.41 -1.44 -13.92
CA ALA A 81 15.35 -0.53 -13.49
C ALA A 81 14.82 -0.90 -12.09
N LEU A 82 14.73 -2.19 -11.79
CA LEU A 82 14.43 -2.68 -10.44
C LEU A 82 15.49 -2.22 -9.44
N VAL A 83 16.77 -2.45 -9.74
CA VAL A 83 17.89 -2.08 -8.88
C VAL A 83 17.91 -0.56 -8.66
N PHE A 84 17.64 0.22 -9.71
CA PHE A 84 17.48 1.67 -9.63
C PHE A 84 16.41 2.07 -8.62
N HIS A 85 15.20 1.50 -8.72
CA HIS A 85 14.10 1.87 -7.81
C HIS A 85 14.42 1.58 -6.35
N VAL A 86 15.02 0.42 -6.06
CA VAL A 86 15.42 0.04 -4.69
C VAL A 86 16.51 0.97 -4.15
N LYS A 87 17.58 1.19 -4.93
CA LYS A 87 18.68 2.09 -4.53
C LYS A 87 18.22 3.55 -4.42
N ARG A 88 17.29 3.99 -5.27
CA ARG A 88 16.71 5.34 -5.21
C ARG A 88 15.97 5.54 -3.89
N GLN A 89 15.19 4.55 -3.45
CA GLN A 89 14.49 4.65 -2.16
C GLN A 89 15.47 4.66 -0.98
N GLU A 90 16.51 3.82 -1.01
CA GLU A 90 17.59 3.85 -0.01
C GLU A 90 18.24 5.24 0.06
N PHE A 91 18.55 5.83 -1.10
CA PHE A 91 19.11 7.19 -1.20
C PHE A 91 18.17 8.25 -0.62
N LEU A 92 16.87 8.21 -0.95
CA LEU A 92 15.89 9.17 -0.43
C LEU A 92 15.76 9.08 1.09
N GLU A 93 15.80 7.88 1.67
CA GLU A 93 15.79 7.72 3.12
C GLU A 93 17.05 8.26 3.79
N LEU A 94 18.21 8.02 3.18
CA LEU A 94 19.47 8.59 3.67
C LEU A 94 19.44 10.13 3.59
N LEU A 95 18.93 10.66 2.49
CA LEU A 95 18.80 12.10 2.26
C LEU A 95 17.78 12.75 3.21
N ALA A 96 16.70 12.07 3.57
CA ALA A 96 15.75 12.54 4.57
C ALA A 96 16.34 12.59 5.98
N LYS A 97 17.27 11.67 6.30
CA LYS A 97 17.88 11.55 7.63
C LYS A 97 19.03 12.53 7.91
N ARG A 98 19.60 13.17 6.87
CA ARG A 98 20.72 14.16 6.92
C ARG A 98 21.36 14.37 8.31
N PRO A 99 22.51 13.76 8.64
CA PRO A 99 23.33 14.26 9.74
C PRO A 99 24.05 15.54 9.29
N ALA A 100 24.12 16.53 10.18
CA ALA A 100 24.45 17.92 9.89
C ALA A 100 25.89 18.24 9.42
N ALA A 101 26.76 17.26 9.14
CA ALA A 101 28.14 17.56 8.70
C ALA A 101 28.90 16.43 7.97
N ASP A 102 28.60 15.15 8.21
CA ASP A 102 29.53 14.05 7.84
C ASP A 102 28.99 13.01 6.84
N ALA A 103 27.72 13.12 6.41
CA ALA A 103 27.11 12.20 5.44
C ALA A 103 27.25 12.60 3.97
N GLY A 104 27.94 13.72 3.68
CA GLY A 104 28.12 14.19 2.30
C GLY A 104 28.80 13.14 1.41
N GLY A 105 29.84 12.49 1.93
CA GLY A 105 30.57 11.45 1.19
C GLY A 105 29.71 10.22 0.87
N LEU A 106 28.96 9.71 1.84
CA LEU A 106 28.09 8.54 1.65
C LEU A 106 26.92 8.85 0.69
N LEU A 107 26.33 10.04 0.79
CA LEU A 107 25.26 10.46 -0.14
C LEU A 107 25.76 10.56 -1.57
N VAL A 108 26.95 11.14 -1.79
CA VAL A 108 27.57 11.21 -3.13
C VAL A 108 27.92 9.81 -3.63
N GLN A 109 28.44 8.93 -2.78
CA GLN A 109 28.71 7.55 -3.16
C GLN A 109 27.44 6.81 -3.61
N LYS A 110 26.33 6.95 -2.86
CA LYS A 110 25.03 6.35 -3.22
C LYS A 110 24.44 6.95 -4.48
N LEU A 111 24.61 8.26 -4.69
CA LEU A 111 24.20 8.94 -5.92
C LEU A 111 24.98 8.42 -7.14
N ASN A 112 26.31 8.31 -7.05
CA ASN A 112 27.14 7.82 -8.15
C ASN A 112 26.79 6.36 -8.52
N ALA A 113 26.36 5.56 -7.55
CA ALA A 113 25.90 4.18 -7.81
C ALA A 113 24.55 4.13 -8.57
N LEU A 114 23.79 5.24 -8.63
CA LEU A 114 22.53 5.35 -9.36
C LEU A 114 22.73 5.86 -10.79
N GLU A 115 23.81 6.59 -11.07
CA GLU A 115 24.10 7.18 -12.39
C GLU A 115 24.02 6.19 -13.56
N PRO A 116 24.65 4.99 -13.51
CA PRO A 116 24.59 4.06 -14.64
C PRO A 116 23.23 3.37 -14.81
N LEU A 117 22.33 3.49 -13.82
CA LEU A 117 21.06 2.76 -13.77
C LEU A 117 19.85 3.61 -14.20
N CYS A 118 20.05 4.90 -14.52
CA CYS A 118 18.94 5.82 -14.78
C CYS A 118 19.19 6.77 -15.95
N SER A 119 18.12 7.42 -16.39
CA SER A 119 18.19 8.47 -17.41
C SER A 119 18.94 9.70 -16.88
N LYS A 120 19.41 10.54 -17.81
CA LYS A 120 20.06 11.81 -17.43
C LYS A 120 19.08 12.73 -16.69
N GLU A 121 17.81 12.70 -17.08
CA GLU A 121 16.71 13.44 -16.46
C GLU A 121 16.52 13.01 -15.00
N ASP A 122 16.46 11.69 -14.76
CA ASP A 122 16.33 11.13 -13.40
C ASP A 122 17.55 11.47 -12.54
N PHE A 123 18.75 11.34 -13.10
CA PHE A 123 19.98 11.66 -12.38
C PHE A 123 20.05 13.15 -11.99
N ASN A 124 19.68 14.05 -12.92
CA ASN A 124 19.60 15.48 -12.64
C ASN A 124 18.58 15.79 -11.54
N LEU A 125 17.45 15.10 -11.51
CA LEU A 125 16.47 15.22 -10.44
C LEU A 125 17.08 14.81 -9.10
N LEU A 126 17.79 13.67 -9.03
CA LEU A 126 18.46 13.23 -7.79
C LEU A 126 19.50 14.25 -7.30
N CYS A 127 20.28 14.83 -8.22
CA CYS A 127 21.20 15.93 -7.92
C CYS A 127 20.47 17.16 -7.37
N TYR A 128 19.33 17.53 -7.96
CA TYR A 128 18.51 18.65 -7.49
C TYR A 128 18.00 18.40 -6.05
N LEU A 129 17.57 17.18 -5.73
CA LEU A 129 17.08 16.84 -4.38
C LEU A 129 18.16 17.03 -3.30
N LEU A 130 19.44 16.90 -3.63
CA LEU A 130 20.54 17.21 -2.69
C LEU A 130 20.62 18.70 -2.32
N THR A 131 20.13 19.58 -3.18
CA THR A 131 20.11 21.03 -2.91
C THR A 131 18.96 21.43 -1.99
N LEU A 132 17.91 20.60 -1.88
CA LEU A 132 16.74 20.92 -1.08
C LEU A 132 17.01 20.74 0.42
N PRO A 133 16.60 21.67 1.28
CA PRO A 133 16.67 21.49 2.73
C PRO A 133 15.76 20.37 3.25
N ARG A 134 14.64 20.10 2.57
CA ARG A 134 13.68 19.02 2.87
C ARG A 134 13.13 18.44 1.57
N LEU A 135 12.94 17.12 1.53
CA LEU A 135 12.38 16.43 0.36
C LEU A 135 10.99 16.94 -0.03
N GLN A 136 10.19 17.31 0.97
CA GLN A 136 8.81 17.76 0.80
C GLN A 136 8.67 19.10 0.05
N GLN A 137 9.79 19.80 -0.20
CA GLN A 137 9.78 20.98 -1.08
C GLN A 137 9.68 20.63 -2.56
N HIS A 138 9.97 19.39 -2.93
CA HIS A 138 9.71 18.89 -4.27
C HIS A 138 8.24 18.53 -4.42
N LYS A 139 7.59 19.01 -5.50
CA LYS A 139 6.16 18.79 -5.77
C LYS A 139 5.73 17.31 -5.70
N ASP A 140 6.56 16.40 -6.21
CA ASP A 140 6.21 14.98 -6.28
C ASP A 140 6.60 14.21 -5.00
N LEU A 141 7.24 14.88 -4.03
CA LEU A 141 7.65 14.30 -2.75
C LEU A 141 7.02 15.02 -1.55
N HIS A 142 6.01 15.86 -1.77
CA HIS A 142 5.33 16.62 -0.72
C HIS A 142 4.81 15.71 0.41
N ASP A 143 4.11 14.63 0.04
CA ASP A 143 3.54 13.66 0.98
C ASP A 143 4.45 12.44 1.22
N TRP A 144 5.72 12.54 0.80
CA TRP A 144 6.64 11.42 0.93
C TRP A 144 6.99 11.15 2.39
N THR A 145 6.92 9.87 2.75
CA THR A 145 7.45 9.30 3.98
C THR A 145 8.25 8.06 3.64
N PRO A 146 9.17 7.59 4.51
CA PRO A 146 9.88 6.33 4.29
C PRO A 146 8.92 5.16 4.02
N ALA A 147 7.83 5.04 4.79
CA ALA A 147 6.85 3.98 4.61
C ALA A 147 6.15 4.05 3.23
N ARG A 148 5.70 5.24 2.81
CA ARG A 148 5.12 5.44 1.47
C ARG A 148 6.14 5.13 0.38
N GLY A 149 7.37 5.64 0.49
CA GLY A 149 8.42 5.40 -0.49
C GLY A 149 8.77 3.92 -0.65
N ARG A 150 8.85 3.16 0.45
CA ARG A 150 9.07 1.70 0.43
C ARG A 150 7.91 0.95 -0.24
N HIS A 151 6.67 1.30 0.12
CA HIS A 151 5.48 0.72 -0.49
C HIS A 151 5.42 0.99 -2.01
N ASP A 152 5.61 2.25 -2.41
CA ASP A 152 5.61 2.65 -3.82
C ASP A 152 6.75 1.97 -4.60
N THR A 153 7.90 1.75 -3.95
CA THR A 153 9.02 1.00 -4.55
C THR A 153 8.63 -0.44 -4.80
N PHE A 154 8.01 -1.11 -3.83
CA PHE A 154 7.52 -2.47 -4.01
C PHE A 154 6.52 -2.56 -5.17
N LEU A 155 5.53 -1.66 -5.22
CA LEU A 155 4.54 -1.64 -6.31
C LEU A 155 5.16 -1.40 -7.70
N ARG A 156 6.24 -0.61 -7.78
CA ARG A 156 6.97 -0.39 -9.05
C ARG A 156 7.72 -1.62 -9.51
N ILE A 157 8.36 -2.35 -8.59
CA ILE A 157 9.21 -3.49 -8.96
C ILE A 157 8.42 -4.79 -9.07
N TRP A 158 7.29 -4.92 -8.37
CA TRP A 158 6.51 -6.16 -8.31
C TRP A 158 6.11 -6.67 -9.71
N PRO A 159 5.63 -5.84 -10.65
CA PRO A 159 5.34 -6.29 -12.01
C PRO A 159 6.56 -6.88 -12.75
N LEU A 160 7.77 -6.40 -12.46
CA LEU A 160 9.02 -6.88 -13.08
C LEU A 160 9.41 -8.27 -12.56
N VAL A 161 9.15 -8.56 -11.29
CA VAL A 161 9.55 -9.82 -10.65
C VAL A 161 8.44 -10.87 -10.62
N ARG A 162 7.17 -10.46 -10.72
CA ARG A 162 6.02 -11.36 -10.59
C ARG A 162 6.09 -12.52 -11.58
N GLY A 163 6.47 -12.28 -12.83
CA GLY A 163 6.58 -13.35 -13.83
C GLY A 163 7.56 -14.45 -13.46
N VAL A 164 8.56 -14.13 -12.64
CA VAL A 164 9.61 -15.06 -12.17
C VAL A 164 9.24 -15.68 -10.82
N LEU A 165 8.67 -14.90 -9.90
CA LEU A 165 8.32 -15.34 -8.54
C LEU A 165 6.96 -16.06 -8.46
N GLU A 166 6.08 -15.80 -9.44
CA GLU A 166 4.70 -16.28 -9.48
C GLU A 166 4.29 -16.67 -10.92
N PRO A 167 5.01 -17.59 -11.58
CA PRO A 167 4.78 -17.90 -12.99
C PRO A 167 3.38 -18.48 -13.19
N GLY A 168 2.56 -17.77 -13.97
CA GLY A 168 1.20 -18.20 -14.33
C GLY A 168 0.15 -18.09 -13.22
N ALA A 169 0.47 -17.46 -12.07
CA ALA A 169 -0.51 -17.25 -11.01
C ALA A 169 -1.45 -16.09 -11.36
N ALA A 170 -2.76 -16.35 -11.33
CA ALA A 170 -3.77 -15.29 -11.38
C ALA A 170 -3.65 -14.37 -10.15
N LEU A 171 -4.15 -13.15 -10.27
CA LEU A 171 -4.27 -12.26 -9.12
C LEU A 171 -5.29 -12.84 -8.13
N GLY A 172 -4.87 -13.01 -6.87
CA GLY A 172 -5.80 -13.31 -5.78
C GLY A 172 -6.58 -12.07 -5.34
N VAL A 173 -7.73 -12.28 -4.72
CA VAL A 173 -8.64 -11.22 -4.26
C VAL A 173 -7.91 -10.27 -3.31
N GLY A 174 -7.07 -10.80 -2.41
CA GLY A 174 -6.27 -9.97 -1.51
C GLY A 174 -5.34 -9.02 -2.27
N THR A 175 -4.60 -9.56 -3.25
CA THR A 175 -3.68 -8.78 -4.07
C THR A 175 -4.42 -7.74 -4.92
N GLU A 176 -5.60 -8.08 -5.46
CA GLU A 176 -6.46 -7.10 -6.16
C GLU A 176 -6.89 -5.96 -5.25
N LEU A 177 -7.24 -6.26 -3.99
CA LEU A 177 -7.60 -5.25 -3.00
C LEU A 177 -6.41 -4.35 -2.65
N ALA A 178 -5.21 -4.92 -2.50
CA ALA A 178 -3.97 -4.18 -2.25
C ALA A 178 -3.61 -3.24 -3.42
N LEU A 179 -3.87 -3.68 -4.65
CA LEU A 179 -3.63 -2.90 -5.86
C LEU A 179 -4.74 -1.88 -6.16
N GLY A 180 -5.81 -1.83 -5.35
CA GLY A 180 -6.96 -0.96 -5.60
C GLY A 180 -7.80 -1.37 -6.81
N LEU A 181 -7.64 -2.60 -7.31
CA LEU A 181 -8.40 -3.17 -8.42
C LEU A 181 -9.75 -3.75 -7.96
N GLY A 182 -9.90 -4.02 -6.66
CA GLY A 182 -11.14 -4.50 -6.04
C GLY A 182 -12.01 -3.40 -5.44
N ALA A 183 -13.29 -3.71 -5.18
CA ALA A 183 -14.32 -2.76 -4.70
C ALA A 183 -14.19 -2.30 -3.22
N GLY A 184 -13.09 -2.62 -2.54
CA GLY A 184 -13.06 -2.68 -1.07
C GLY A 184 -12.84 -1.36 -0.31
N PHE A 185 -12.31 -0.30 -0.93
CA PHE A 185 -12.17 1.01 -0.23
C PHE A 185 -13.48 1.57 0.30
N ALA A 186 -14.56 1.33 -0.44
CA ALA A 186 -15.84 1.81 -0.04
C ALA A 186 -16.47 0.91 1.05
N ASP A 187 -15.90 -0.25 1.39
CA ASP A 187 -16.53 -1.19 2.33
C ASP A 187 -16.43 -0.76 3.79
N LEU A 188 -15.27 -0.38 4.33
CA LEU A 188 -15.22 0.07 5.74
C LEU A 188 -16.08 1.33 5.96
N GLY A 189 -15.96 2.32 5.09
CA GLY A 189 -16.78 3.54 5.15
C GLY A 189 -18.28 3.26 4.97
N ARG A 190 -18.66 2.35 4.04
CA ARG A 190 -20.06 1.92 3.86
C ARG A 190 -20.56 1.13 5.06
N LEU A 191 -19.74 0.24 5.63
CA LEU A 191 -20.07 -0.56 6.81
C LEU A 191 -20.30 0.34 8.03
N CYS A 192 -19.41 1.28 8.30
CA CYS A 192 -19.59 2.24 9.40
C CYS A 192 -20.83 3.11 9.20
N ARG A 193 -21.05 3.66 7.99
CA ARG A 193 -22.27 4.44 7.68
C ARG A 193 -23.54 3.59 7.78
N GLY A 194 -23.49 2.35 7.32
CA GLY A 194 -24.56 1.37 7.42
C GLY A 194 -24.91 1.06 8.87
N ALA A 195 -23.91 0.84 9.72
CA ALA A 195 -24.09 0.59 11.15
C ALA A 195 -24.73 1.78 11.88
N VAL A 196 -24.21 2.99 11.68
CA VAL A 196 -24.80 4.22 12.27
C VAL A 196 -26.25 4.42 11.79
N ARG A 197 -26.50 4.19 10.50
CA ARG A 197 -27.85 4.30 9.92
C ARG A 197 -28.80 3.26 10.49
N GLN A 198 -28.34 2.02 10.67
CA GLN A 198 -29.13 0.95 11.27
C GLN A 198 -29.49 1.27 12.72
N GLN A 199 -28.54 1.79 13.50
CA GLN A 199 -28.79 2.22 14.87
C GLN A 199 -29.84 3.36 14.92
N TYR A 200 -29.67 4.41 14.12
CA TYR A 200 -30.62 5.51 14.04
C TYR A 200 -32.04 5.05 13.63
N LEU A 201 -32.15 4.16 12.63
CA LEU A 201 -33.44 3.61 12.21
C LEU A 201 -34.07 2.70 13.27
N SER A 202 -33.27 1.94 14.03
CA SER A 202 -33.75 1.16 15.16
C SER A 202 -34.33 2.05 16.25
N ASP A 203 -33.64 3.16 16.56
CA ASP A 203 -34.00 4.06 17.66
C ASP A 203 -35.20 4.96 17.33
N HIS A 204 -35.42 5.31 16.06
CA HIS A 204 -36.43 6.31 15.67
C HIS A 204 -37.50 5.78 14.72
N PHE A 205 -37.23 4.70 13.97
CA PHE A 205 -38.13 4.17 12.94
C PHE A 205 -38.19 2.63 12.90
N PRO A 206 -38.51 1.95 14.01
CA PRO A 206 -38.41 0.48 14.12
C PRO A 206 -39.32 -0.27 13.16
N GLU A 207 -40.49 0.30 12.84
CA GLU A 207 -41.43 -0.29 11.88
C GLU A 207 -40.96 -0.18 10.43
N LEU A 208 -40.14 0.81 10.10
CA LEU A 208 -39.49 0.92 8.80
C LEU A 208 -38.40 -0.16 8.68
N LEU A 209 -37.62 -0.38 9.74
CA LEU A 209 -36.57 -1.39 9.77
C LEU A 209 -37.11 -2.81 9.49
N ARG A 210 -38.32 -3.12 9.98
CA ARG A 210 -39.01 -4.39 9.71
C ARG A 210 -39.39 -4.61 8.25
N ARG A 211 -39.58 -3.52 7.49
CA ARG A 211 -40.07 -3.56 6.10
C ARG A 211 -38.95 -3.43 5.07
N VAL A 212 -37.80 -2.90 5.46
CA VAL A 212 -36.66 -2.71 4.56
C VAL A 212 -35.82 -4.00 4.48
N PRO A 213 -35.57 -4.54 3.27
CA PRO A 213 -34.66 -5.66 3.08
C PRO A 213 -33.27 -5.38 3.65
N ALA A 214 -32.71 -6.31 4.42
CA ALA A 214 -31.40 -6.17 5.06
C ALA A 214 -30.26 -5.82 4.07
N ARG A 215 -30.37 -6.23 2.80
CA ARG A 215 -29.42 -5.87 1.73
C ARG A 215 -29.32 -4.37 1.43
N LEU A 216 -30.42 -3.62 1.59
CA LEU A 216 -30.47 -2.17 1.33
C LEU A 216 -29.93 -1.36 2.52
N LEU A 217 -29.96 -1.93 3.73
CA LEU A 217 -29.36 -1.33 4.92
C LEU A 217 -27.84 -1.48 4.91
N ARG A 218 -27.32 -2.61 4.40
CA ARG A 218 -25.89 -2.93 4.32
C ARG A 218 -25.13 -2.18 3.22
N SER A 219 -25.81 -1.75 2.15
CA SER A 219 -25.14 -1.10 1.00
C SER A 219 -24.63 0.31 1.33
N GLY A 220 -25.09 0.93 2.42
CA GLY A 220 -24.72 2.29 2.79
C GLY A 220 -25.19 3.36 1.79
N LEU A 221 -25.95 2.99 0.75
CA LEU A 221 -26.52 3.88 -0.25
C LEU A 221 -27.98 4.19 0.14
N LEU A 222 -28.28 5.46 0.41
CA LEU A 222 -29.50 6.04 -0.12
C LEU A 222 -29.06 6.65 -1.43
N GLY A 223 -29.29 5.96 -2.55
CA GLY A 223 -29.26 6.68 -3.81
C GLY A 223 -30.30 7.79 -3.73
N ASP A 224 -30.02 8.92 -4.36
CA ASP A 224 -30.96 9.98 -4.72
C ASP A 224 -32.07 9.48 -5.69
N GLU A 225 -32.46 8.20 -5.59
CA GLU A 225 -33.45 7.55 -6.45
C GLU A 225 -34.88 7.75 -5.96
N PHE A 226 -35.08 8.55 -4.90
CA PHE A 226 -36.40 9.07 -4.52
C PHE A 226 -36.64 10.49 -5.06
N GLY A 227 -35.98 10.85 -6.17
CA GLY A 227 -36.23 12.05 -6.95
C GLY A 227 -36.72 11.71 -8.35
N GLY A 228 -37.99 11.31 -8.48
CA GLY A 228 -38.66 11.25 -9.78
C GLY A 228 -39.79 10.23 -9.88
N GLY A 229 -41.03 10.72 -9.90
CA GLY A 229 -42.23 9.97 -10.28
C GLY A 229 -43.28 9.87 -9.19
#